data_AF-A0A914KPS3-F1
#
_entry.id   AF-A0A914KPS3-F1
#
_cell.length_a   1.000
_cell.length_b   1.000
_cell.length_c   1.000
_cell.angle_alpha   90.00
_cell.angle_beta   90.00
_cell.angle_gamma   90.00
#
_symmetry.space_group_name_H-M   'P 1'
#
loop_
_entity.id
_entity.type
_entity.pdbx_description
1 polymer ?
#
loop_
_entity_poly.entity_id
_entity_poly.type
_entity_poly.pdbx_seq_one_letter_code
_entity_poly.pdbx_strand_id
1 'polypeptide(L)'
;MNKKPLKYKSYDELKSSSQLDPKVIYQLKRFDTNKCYNHFDSIENQARLAEREGDDERSFICYQRALELYQLIFDKKDERFMNGKNGRDFYHKAKDMFTSIELLTENLRLRYDALLAVEKNKNNFREEPDFNDSQQDFVELYIKPTSLLNYVEKNAASILILDYRENKNKIIKCDLNIGEINVVQLEPSTIVLGLVLFFGMV
;
A
#
# COMPACT_ATOMS: atom_id res chain seq x y z
N MET A 1 5.26 11.10 -2.41
CA MET A 1 3.87 11.59 -2.22
C MET A 1 3.31 10.96 -0.97
N ASN A 2 2.68 11.76 -0.09
CA ASN A 2 2.08 11.23 1.14
C ASN A 2 0.82 10.44 0.80
N LYS A 3 0.76 9.16 1.21
CA LYS A 3 -0.42 8.30 1.00
C LYS A 3 -1.55 8.76 1.91
N LYS A 4 -2.78 8.78 1.39
CA LYS A 4 -3.98 9.07 2.18
C LYS A 4 -4.31 7.90 3.13
N PRO A 5 -4.93 8.18 4.30
CA PRO A 5 -5.36 7.14 5.23
C PRO A 5 -6.43 6.24 4.62
N LEU A 6 -6.47 4.98 5.07
CA LEU A 6 -7.50 4.02 4.68
C LEU A 6 -8.83 4.38 5.34
N LYS A 7 -9.93 4.32 4.58
CA LYS A 7 -11.30 4.67 4.99
C LYS A 7 -12.16 3.43 5.24
N TYR A 8 -11.89 2.33 4.55
CA TYR A 8 -12.59 1.06 4.78
C TYR A 8 -11.94 0.29 5.93
N LYS A 9 -12.66 -0.69 6.49
CA LYS A 9 -12.17 -1.51 7.61
C LYS A 9 -11.34 -2.70 7.14
N SER A 10 -11.55 -3.15 5.91
CA SER A 10 -10.79 -4.26 5.33
C SER A 10 -10.69 -4.16 3.81
N TYR A 11 -9.77 -4.92 3.25
CA TYR A 11 -9.65 -5.08 1.80
C TYR A 11 -10.94 -5.64 1.17
N ASP A 12 -11.60 -6.58 1.84
CA ASP A 12 -12.85 -7.19 1.33
C ASP A 12 -14.00 -6.19 1.32
N GLU A 13 -14.09 -5.30 2.30
CA GLU A 13 -15.08 -4.21 2.31
C GLU A 13 -14.82 -3.23 1.16
N LEU A 14 -13.56 -2.82 0.98
CA LEU A 14 -13.15 -1.98 -0.15
C LEU A 14 -13.51 -2.63 -1.48
N LYS A 15 -13.17 -3.91 -1.68
CA LYS A 15 -13.43 -4.65 -2.92
C LYS A 15 -14.93 -4.83 -3.18
N SER A 16 -15.73 -4.97 -2.14
CA SER A 16 -17.19 -5.03 -2.29
C SER A 16 -17.77 -3.66 -2.71
N SER A 17 -17.22 -2.57 -2.17
CA SER A 17 -17.63 -1.20 -2.51
C SER A 17 -17.22 -0.73 -3.91
N SER A 18 -16.22 -1.40 -4.51
CA SER A 18 -15.64 -0.97 -5.78
C SER A 18 -16.50 -1.33 -7.00
N GLN A 19 -17.49 -2.21 -6.85
CA GLN A 19 -18.36 -2.63 -7.94
C GLN A 19 -19.23 -1.48 -8.46
N LEU A 20 -19.57 -1.49 -9.74
CA LEU A 20 -20.61 -0.60 -10.28
C LEU A 20 -21.99 -1.02 -9.78
N ASP A 21 -22.87 -0.03 -9.55
CA ASP A 21 -24.27 -0.31 -9.25
C ASP A 21 -24.90 -1.09 -10.43
N PRO A 22 -25.59 -2.22 -10.19
CA PRO A 22 -26.26 -2.99 -11.23
C PRO A 22 -27.19 -2.17 -12.14
N LYS A 23 -27.82 -1.12 -11.61
CA LYS A 23 -28.66 -0.18 -12.40
C LYS A 23 -27.81 0.61 -13.40
N VAL A 24 -26.61 1.03 -12.99
CA VAL A 24 -25.67 1.73 -13.87
C VAL A 24 -25.17 0.79 -14.96
N ILE A 25 -24.81 -0.45 -14.62
CA ILE A 25 -24.43 -1.48 -15.60
C ILE A 25 -25.55 -1.71 -16.62
N TYR A 26 -26.80 -1.82 -16.16
CA TYR A 26 -27.96 -1.99 -17.03
C TYR A 26 -28.12 -0.84 -18.03
N GLN A 27 -27.91 0.40 -17.58
CA GLN A 27 -27.95 1.57 -18.46
C GLN A 27 -26.81 1.55 -19.48
N LEU A 28 -25.58 1.28 -19.02
CA LEU A 28 -24.38 1.24 -19.86
C LEU A 28 -24.48 0.17 -20.96
N LYS A 29 -25.11 -0.98 -20.69
CA LYS A 29 -25.34 -2.02 -21.70
C LYS A 29 -26.08 -1.50 -22.95
N ARG A 30 -26.97 -0.53 -22.78
CA ARG A 30 -27.79 0.07 -23.85
C ARG A 30 -27.06 1.17 -24.62
N PHE A 31 -25.91 1.62 -24.14
CA PHE A 31 -25.11 2.61 -24.84
C PHE A 31 -24.34 2.00 -26.00
N ASP A 32 -24.06 2.82 -27.01
CA ASP A 32 -23.10 2.47 -28.06
C ASP A 32 -21.67 2.41 -27.48
N THR A 33 -20.78 1.75 -28.22
CA THR A 33 -19.41 1.50 -27.77
C THR A 33 -18.63 2.78 -27.47
N ASN A 34 -18.85 3.85 -28.23
CA ASN A 34 -18.17 5.13 -28.01
C ASN A 34 -18.65 5.82 -26.73
N LYS A 35 -19.96 5.77 -26.44
CA LYS A 35 -20.49 6.26 -25.17
C LYS A 35 -19.93 5.48 -23.98
N CYS A 36 -19.90 4.15 -24.05
CA CYS A 36 -19.26 3.33 -23.01
C CYS A 36 -17.78 3.71 -22.84
N TYR A 37 -17.06 3.91 -23.94
CA TYR A 37 -15.67 4.33 -23.92
C TYR A 37 -15.47 5.70 -23.26
N ASN A 38 -16.35 6.68 -23.50
CA ASN A 38 -16.26 7.98 -22.82
C ASN A 38 -16.42 7.84 -21.30
N HIS A 39 -17.28 6.93 -20.84
CA HIS A 39 -17.40 6.61 -19.42
C HIS A 39 -16.13 5.94 -18.88
N PHE A 40 -15.58 4.97 -19.63
CA PHE A 40 -14.32 4.31 -19.29
C PHE A 40 -13.19 5.33 -19.13
N ASP A 41 -13.01 6.18 -20.13
CA ASP A 41 -11.99 7.23 -20.16
C ASP A 41 -12.13 8.19 -18.97
N SER A 42 -13.35 8.64 -18.67
CA SER A 42 -13.60 9.52 -17.53
C SER A 42 -13.22 8.87 -16.20
N ILE A 43 -13.60 7.61 -15.97
CA ILE A 43 -13.31 6.89 -14.72
C ILE A 43 -11.82 6.55 -14.61
N GLU A 44 -11.18 6.18 -15.71
CA GLU A 44 -9.74 5.89 -15.76
C GLU A 44 -8.90 7.14 -15.44
N ASN A 45 -9.26 8.30 -16.00
CA ASN A 45 -8.61 9.57 -15.65
C ASN A 45 -8.79 9.93 -14.17
N GLN A 46 -9.96 9.64 -13.58
CA GLN A 46 -10.17 9.82 -12.13
C GLN A 46 -9.30 8.89 -11.31
N ALA A 47 -9.08 7.65 -11.76
CA ALA A 47 -8.20 6.69 -11.10
C ALA A 47 -6.75 7.18 -11.06
N ARG A 48 -6.23 7.66 -12.20
CA ARG A 48 -4.88 8.24 -12.31
C ARG A 48 -4.73 9.49 -11.46
N LEU A 49 -5.74 10.34 -11.41
CA LEU A 49 -5.72 11.51 -10.53
C LEU A 49 -5.62 11.08 -9.06
N ALA A 50 -6.39 10.08 -8.64
CA ALA A 50 -6.34 9.54 -7.29
C ALA A 50 -4.96 8.93 -6.95
N GLU A 51 -4.29 8.24 -7.90
CA GLU A 51 -2.90 7.77 -7.68
C GLU A 51 -1.93 8.92 -7.43
N ARG A 52 -2.04 9.99 -8.22
CA ARG A 52 -1.22 11.21 -8.04
C ARG A 52 -1.52 11.92 -6.72
N GLU A 53 -2.74 11.80 -6.20
CA GLU A 53 -3.09 12.30 -4.88
C GLU A 53 -2.66 11.37 -3.73
N GLY A 54 -2.13 10.18 -4.04
CA GLY A 54 -1.82 9.14 -3.06
C GLY A 54 -3.05 8.49 -2.42
N ASP A 55 -4.23 8.59 -3.05
CA ASP A 55 -5.49 8.02 -2.61
C ASP A 55 -5.71 6.63 -3.23
N ASP A 56 -4.98 5.64 -2.70
CA ASP A 56 -4.95 4.29 -3.25
C ASP A 56 -6.32 3.60 -3.26
N GLU A 57 -7.14 3.79 -2.22
CA GLU A 57 -8.48 3.21 -2.16
C GLU A 57 -9.40 3.78 -3.25
N ARG A 58 -9.39 5.11 -3.40
CA ARG A 58 -10.18 5.77 -4.46
C ARG A 58 -9.70 5.36 -5.83
N SER A 59 -8.39 5.31 -6.04
CA SER A 59 -7.80 4.86 -7.29
C SER A 59 -8.23 3.43 -7.62
N PHE A 60 -8.10 2.52 -6.66
CA PHE A 60 -8.50 1.13 -6.80
C PHE A 60 -9.98 1.00 -7.17
N ILE A 61 -10.87 1.73 -6.48
CA ILE A 61 -12.30 1.76 -6.80
C ILE A 61 -12.54 2.21 -8.24
N CYS A 62 -11.91 3.29 -8.67
CA CYS A 62 -12.06 3.80 -10.03
C CYS A 62 -11.56 2.77 -11.06
N TYR A 63 -10.39 2.16 -10.85
CA TYR A 63 -9.88 1.15 -11.78
C TYR A 63 -10.74 -0.13 -11.83
N GLN A 64 -11.29 -0.60 -10.71
CA GLN A 64 -12.23 -1.73 -10.73
C GLN A 64 -13.49 -1.42 -11.54
N ARG A 65 -14.02 -0.20 -11.44
CA ARG A 65 -15.17 0.24 -12.27
C ARG A 65 -14.81 0.38 -13.73
N ALA A 66 -13.60 0.87 -14.02
CA ALA A 66 -13.08 0.94 -15.38
C ALA A 66 -12.88 -0.48 -15.97
N LEU A 67 -12.51 -1.46 -15.15
CA LEU A 67 -12.42 -2.87 -15.56
C LEU A 67 -13.79 -3.44 -15.97
N GLU A 68 -14.85 -3.16 -15.23
CA GLU A 68 -16.21 -3.57 -15.63
C GLU A 68 -16.65 -2.94 -16.96
N LEU A 69 -16.31 -1.66 -17.18
CA LEU A 69 -16.56 -0.98 -18.45
C LEU A 69 -15.70 -1.55 -19.58
N TYR A 70 -14.45 -1.93 -19.30
CA TYR A 70 -13.58 -2.60 -20.25
C TYR A 70 -14.22 -3.90 -20.74
N GLN A 71 -14.70 -4.74 -19.83
CA GLN A 71 -15.39 -5.99 -20.17
C GLN A 71 -16.62 -5.71 -21.02
N LEU A 72 -17.43 -4.72 -20.64
CA LEU A 72 -18.63 -4.34 -21.40
C LEU A 72 -18.32 -3.87 -22.83
N ILE A 73 -17.28 -3.06 -23.00
CA ILE A 73 -16.83 -2.56 -24.32
C ILE A 73 -16.29 -3.72 -25.16
N PHE A 74 -15.50 -4.60 -24.54
CA PHE A 74 -14.91 -5.75 -25.20
C PHE A 74 -15.98 -6.74 -25.69
N ASP A 75 -16.99 -7.02 -24.86
CA ASP A 75 -18.09 -7.93 -25.17
C ASP A 75 -18.98 -7.47 -26.34
N LYS A 76 -19.02 -6.15 -26.60
CA LYS A 76 -19.76 -5.60 -27.75
C LYS A 76 -19.14 -5.97 -29.10
N LYS A 77 -17.87 -6.36 -29.14
CA LYS A 77 -17.14 -6.79 -30.36
C LYS A 77 -17.31 -5.82 -31.55
N ASP A 78 -17.34 -4.52 -31.26
CA ASP A 78 -17.52 -3.48 -32.27
C ASP A 78 -16.21 -3.23 -33.03
N GLU A 79 -16.03 -3.89 -34.17
CA GLU A 79 -14.82 -3.79 -34.99
C GLU A 79 -14.52 -2.37 -35.47
N ARG A 80 -15.55 -1.54 -35.72
CA ARG A 80 -15.35 -0.15 -36.15
C ARG A 80 -14.72 0.66 -35.04
N PHE A 81 -15.19 0.46 -33.81
CA PHE A 81 -14.58 1.07 -32.63
C PHE A 81 -13.15 0.58 -32.42
N MET A 82 -12.93 -0.75 -32.44
CA MET A 82 -11.62 -1.37 -32.14
C MET A 82 -10.52 -0.92 -33.12
N ASN A 83 -10.86 -0.76 -34.40
CA ASN A 83 -9.93 -0.28 -35.43
C ASN A 83 -9.80 1.26 -35.48
N GLY A 84 -10.68 1.96 -34.77
CA GLY A 84 -10.69 3.41 -34.68
C GLY A 84 -9.62 3.98 -33.74
N LYS A 85 -9.52 5.32 -33.71
CA LYS A 85 -8.61 6.02 -32.78
C LYS A 85 -8.94 5.71 -31.31
N ASN A 86 -10.24 5.72 -30.97
CA ASN A 86 -10.69 5.43 -29.62
C ASN A 86 -10.39 3.99 -29.20
N GLY A 87 -10.51 3.01 -30.12
CA GLY A 87 -10.13 1.62 -29.84
C GLY A 87 -8.65 1.47 -29.49
N ARG A 88 -7.75 2.14 -30.22
CA ARG A 88 -6.31 2.12 -29.90
C ARG A 88 -6.01 2.74 -28.53
N ASP A 89 -6.60 3.89 -28.22
CA ASP A 89 -6.43 4.55 -26.92
C ASP A 89 -7.00 3.69 -25.78
N PHE A 90 -8.18 3.08 -26.00
CA PHE A 90 -8.80 2.14 -25.07
C PHE A 90 -7.88 0.97 -24.71
N TYR A 91 -7.25 0.32 -25.70
CA TYR A 91 -6.31 -0.78 -25.43
C TYR A 91 -5.06 -0.33 -24.67
N HIS A 92 -4.50 0.85 -25.00
CA HIS A 92 -3.37 1.39 -24.27
C HIS A 92 -3.72 1.64 -22.81
N LYS A 93 -4.84 2.32 -22.55
CA LYS A 93 -5.31 2.60 -21.19
C LYS A 93 -5.64 1.33 -20.42
N ALA A 94 -6.25 0.34 -21.06
CA ALA A 94 -6.55 -0.93 -20.44
C ALA A 94 -5.28 -1.65 -19.97
N LYS A 95 -4.22 -1.65 -20.78
CA LYS A 95 -2.93 -2.24 -20.40
C LYS A 95 -2.34 -1.61 -19.15
N ASP A 96 -2.32 -0.29 -19.08
CA ASP A 96 -1.81 0.44 -17.91
C ASP A 96 -2.70 0.18 -16.68
N MET A 97 -4.01 0.23 -16.86
CA MET A 97 -5.00 -0.05 -15.82
C MET A 97 -4.80 -1.42 -15.19
N PHE A 98 -4.58 -2.49 -15.97
CA PHE A 98 -4.36 -3.83 -15.41
C PHE A 98 -3.14 -3.86 -14.48
N THR A 99 -2.03 -3.24 -14.91
CA THR A 99 -0.82 -3.11 -14.10
C THR A 99 -1.10 -2.35 -12.80
N SER A 100 -1.83 -1.23 -12.88
CA SER A 100 -2.21 -0.45 -11.68
C SER A 100 -3.11 -1.24 -10.74
N ILE A 101 -4.07 -2.02 -11.24
CA ILE A 101 -4.95 -2.84 -10.42
C ILE A 101 -4.17 -3.88 -9.62
N GLU A 102 -3.20 -4.55 -10.25
CA GLU A 102 -2.35 -5.56 -9.59
C GLU A 102 -1.55 -4.90 -8.46
N LEU A 103 -0.83 -3.83 -8.77
CA LEU A 103 -0.03 -3.09 -7.79
C LEU A 103 -0.87 -2.54 -6.64
N LEU A 104 -2.02 -1.95 -6.92
CA LEU A 104 -2.92 -1.43 -5.89
C LEU A 104 -3.48 -2.56 -5.03
N THR A 105 -3.83 -3.70 -5.63
CA THR A 105 -4.34 -4.86 -4.90
C THR A 105 -3.33 -5.36 -3.87
N GLU A 106 -2.08 -5.55 -4.28
CA GLU A 106 -1.02 -6.01 -3.39
C GLU A 106 -0.75 -4.99 -2.28
N ASN A 107 -0.57 -3.72 -2.64
CA ASN A 107 -0.30 -2.66 -1.67
C ASN A 107 -1.43 -2.49 -0.66
N LEU A 108 -2.69 -2.50 -1.10
CA LEU A 108 -3.83 -2.35 -0.21
C LEU A 108 -3.98 -3.55 0.73
N ARG A 109 -3.80 -4.78 0.23
CA ARG A 109 -3.82 -5.98 1.08
C ARG A 109 -2.79 -5.89 2.20
N LEU A 110 -1.53 -5.57 1.85
CA LEU A 110 -0.45 -5.41 2.84
C LEU A 110 -0.78 -4.34 3.87
N ARG A 111 -1.36 -3.21 3.44
CA ARG A 111 -1.77 -2.12 4.34
C ARG A 111 -2.90 -2.53 5.29
N TYR A 112 -3.91 -3.25 4.81
CA TYR A 112 -4.99 -3.74 5.68
C TYR A 112 -4.53 -4.86 6.62
N ASP A 113 -3.71 -5.80 6.15
CA ASP A 113 -3.18 -6.89 6.98
C ASP A 113 -2.34 -6.33 8.15
N ALA A 114 -1.54 -5.29 7.89
CA ALA A 114 -0.79 -4.61 8.93
C ALA A 114 -1.69 -3.91 9.95
N LEU A 115 -2.80 -3.29 9.53
CA LEU A 115 -3.77 -2.71 10.45
C LEU A 115 -4.39 -3.78 11.36
N LEU A 116 -4.79 -4.92 10.79
CA LEU A 116 -5.34 -6.04 11.55
C LEU A 116 -4.32 -6.62 12.54
N ALA A 117 -3.05 -6.73 12.16
CA ALA A 117 -1.99 -7.19 13.06
C ALA A 117 -1.78 -6.24 14.25
N VAL A 118 -1.82 -4.92 14.00
CA VAL A 118 -1.74 -3.91 15.05
C VAL A 118 -2.94 -3.95 16.00
N GLU A 119 -4.15 -4.14 15.47
CA GLU A 119 -5.36 -4.27 16.29
C GLU A 119 -5.33 -5.51 17.18
N LYS A 120 -4.88 -6.66 16.65
CA LYS A 120 -4.69 -7.89 17.42
C LYS A 120 -3.68 -7.71 18.54
N ASN A 121 -2.53 -7.10 18.25
CA ASN A 121 -1.52 -6.83 19.27
C ASN A 121 -2.04 -5.88 20.35
N LYS A 122 -2.78 -4.83 19.99
CA LYS A 122 -3.40 -3.91 20.97
C LYS A 122 -4.41 -4.59 21.88
N ASN A 123 -5.15 -5.58 21.37
CA ASN A 123 -6.09 -6.34 22.18
C ASN A 123 -5.37 -7.29 23.14
N ASN A 124 -4.24 -7.88 22.74
CA ASN A 124 -3.41 -8.72 23.61
C ASN A 124 -2.71 -7.94 24.74
N PHE A 125 -2.50 -6.63 24.59
CA PHE A 125 -1.94 -5.76 25.65
C PHE A 125 -2.98 -5.23 26.66
N ARG A 126 -4.27 -5.54 26.48
CA ARG A 126 -5.35 -5.12 27.40
C ARG A 126 -5.72 -6.16 28.46
N GLU A 127 -5.20 -7.37 28.35
CA GLU A 127 -5.24 -8.35 29.43
C GLU A 127 -3.97 -8.15 30.26
N GLU A 128 -4.12 -7.86 31.56
CA GLU A 128 -2.98 -7.80 32.46
C GLU A 128 -2.19 -9.10 32.35
N PRO A 129 -0.85 -9.06 32.21
CA PRO A 129 -0.07 -10.27 32.03
C PRO A 129 -0.05 -11.04 33.35
N ASP A 130 -0.88 -12.09 33.43
CA ASP A 130 -0.66 -13.17 34.37
C ASP A 130 0.56 -13.94 33.86
N PHE A 131 1.70 -13.76 34.52
CA PHE A 131 2.95 -14.43 34.23
C PHE A 131 2.77 -15.93 34.49
N ASN A 132 2.29 -16.66 33.49
CA ASN A 132 2.43 -18.11 33.43
C ASN A 132 2.80 -18.55 32.01
N ASP A 133 4.11 -18.57 31.81
CA ASP A 133 4.87 -19.61 31.14
C ASP A 133 4.14 -20.40 30.05
N SER A 134 4.13 -19.86 28.83
CA SER A 134 4.24 -20.71 27.64
C SER A 134 4.82 -19.90 26.48
N GLN A 135 5.95 -20.40 25.99
CA GLN A 135 6.67 -19.92 24.83
C GLN A 135 5.74 -19.92 23.61
N GLN A 136 5.26 -18.75 23.21
CA GLN A 136 4.87 -18.51 21.83
C GLN A 136 6.05 -17.85 21.13
N ASP A 137 6.58 -18.57 20.13
CA ASP A 137 7.60 -18.11 19.19
C ASP A 137 7.12 -16.87 18.43
N PHE A 138 7.17 -15.70 19.08
CA PHE A 138 7.48 -14.48 18.35
C PHE A 138 8.91 -14.67 17.84
N VAL A 139 9.13 -14.55 16.53
CA VAL A 139 10.47 -14.29 16.02
C VAL A 139 10.86 -12.93 16.56
N GLU A 140 11.44 -12.92 17.76
CA GLU A 140 12.02 -11.76 18.38
C GLU A 140 13.19 -11.37 17.48
N LEU A 141 12.97 -10.43 16.55
CA LEU A 141 14.02 -9.75 15.79
C LEU A 141 14.83 -8.81 16.71
N TYR A 142 15.16 -9.32 17.90
CA TYR A 142 15.87 -8.62 18.94
C TYR A 142 17.36 -8.92 18.77
N ILE A 143 18.10 -7.90 18.34
CA ILE A 143 19.56 -7.94 18.36
C ILE A 143 20.01 -7.38 19.70
N LYS A 144 20.69 -8.21 20.49
CA LYS A 144 21.33 -7.75 21.73
C LYS A 144 22.32 -6.62 21.40
N PRO A 145 22.34 -5.51 22.16
CA PRO A 145 23.25 -4.40 21.91
C PRO A 145 24.71 -4.84 21.78
N THR A 146 25.17 -5.73 22.66
CA THR A 146 26.54 -6.28 22.61
C THR A 146 26.81 -7.07 21.33
N SER A 147 25.83 -7.80 20.80
CA SER A 147 25.95 -8.51 19.52
C SER A 147 26.07 -7.55 18.35
N LEU A 148 25.30 -6.45 18.37
CA LEU A 148 25.39 -5.41 17.35
C LEU A 148 26.77 -4.74 17.36
N LEU A 149 27.25 -4.33 18.54
CA LEU A 149 28.58 -3.69 18.68
C LEU A 149 29.69 -4.63 18.19
N ASN A 150 29.66 -5.90 18.62
CA ASN A 150 30.63 -6.91 18.18
C ASN A 150 30.61 -7.12 16.66
N TYR A 151 29.43 -7.08 16.03
CA TYR A 151 29.32 -7.20 14.58
C TYR A 151 29.98 -6.02 13.88
N VAL A 152 29.72 -4.80 14.35
CA VAL A 152 30.28 -3.58 13.78
C VAL A 152 31.80 -3.59 13.87
N GLU A 153 32.37 -3.92 15.03
CA GLU A 153 33.82 -3.93 15.22
C GLU A 153 34.51 -5.02 14.40
N LYS A 154 33.95 -6.24 14.38
CA LYS A 154 34.57 -7.36 13.65
C LYS A 154 34.58 -7.15 12.14
N ASN A 155 33.59 -6.44 11.60
CA ASN A 155 33.41 -6.27 10.16
C ASN A 155 33.76 -4.85 9.69
N ALA A 156 34.24 -3.97 10.57
CA ALA A 156 34.45 -2.55 10.29
C ALA A 156 33.23 -1.88 9.64
N ALA A 157 32.03 -2.26 10.06
CA ALA A 157 30.78 -1.81 9.43
C ALA A 157 30.44 -0.37 9.86
N SER A 158 29.60 0.32 9.06
CA SER A 158 28.96 1.57 9.46
C SER A 158 27.46 1.33 9.58
N ILE A 159 26.88 1.66 10.73
CA ILE A 159 25.44 1.46 10.99
C ILE A 159 24.75 2.76 11.40
N LEU A 160 23.47 2.86 11.08
CA LEU A 160 22.59 3.97 11.43
C LEU A 160 21.57 3.52 12.48
N ILE A 161 21.53 4.21 13.62
CA ILE A 161 20.52 4.05 14.67
C ILE A 161 19.56 5.23 14.58
N LEU A 162 18.27 4.94 14.42
CA LEU A 162 17.21 5.93 14.51
C LEU A 162 16.71 5.98 15.95
N ASP A 163 17.06 7.02 16.69
CA ASP A 163 16.60 7.22 18.07
C ASP A 163 15.30 8.03 18.08
N TYR A 164 14.22 7.35 18.43
CA TYR A 164 12.88 7.92 18.52
C TYR A 164 12.25 7.84 19.90
N ARG A 165 13.07 7.58 20.92
CA ARG A 165 12.59 7.55 22.30
C ARG A 165 12.02 8.93 22.67
N GLU A 166 10.89 8.91 23.37
CA GLU A 166 10.29 10.13 23.92
C GLU A 166 11.22 10.80 24.95
N ASN A 167 11.99 9.99 25.69
CA ASN A 167 12.94 10.45 26.68
C ASN A 167 14.38 10.41 26.14
N LYS A 168 14.89 11.58 25.76
CA LYS A 168 16.25 11.78 25.20
C LYS A 168 17.30 12.16 26.24
N ASN A 169 16.98 12.09 27.54
CA ASN A 169 17.90 12.50 28.62
C ASN A 169 19.15 11.61 28.71
N LYS A 170 19.10 10.39 28.14
CA LYS A 170 20.24 9.48 28.04
C LYS A 170 20.78 9.46 26.62
N ILE A 171 21.96 10.04 26.43
CA ILE A 171 22.70 10.02 25.17
C ILE A 171 23.17 8.59 24.89
N ILE A 172 22.91 8.10 23.67
CA ILE A 172 23.50 6.85 23.18
C ILE A 172 24.89 7.20 22.67
N LYS A 173 25.92 6.76 23.40
CA LYS A 173 27.32 6.87 22.98
C LYS A 173 27.93 5.48 22.97
N CYS A 174 28.61 5.13 21.87
CA CYS A 174 29.35 3.89 21.76
C CYS A 174 30.71 4.21 21.17
N ASP A 175 31.76 3.94 21.94
CA ASP A 175 33.14 4.10 21.50
C ASP A 175 33.57 2.75 20.93
N LEU A 176 33.90 2.72 19.63
CA LEU A 176 34.32 1.52 18.90
C LEU A 176 35.79 1.65 18.51
N ASN A 177 36.50 0.52 18.49
CA ASN A 177 37.89 0.51 18.02
C ASN A 177 37.96 0.62 16.48
N ILE A 178 37.01 0.00 15.78
CA ILE A 178 36.91 -0.04 14.32
C ILE A 178 35.42 -0.06 13.93
N GLY A 179 35.06 0.59 12.82
CA GLY A 179 33.66 0.76 12.39
C GLY A 179 33.03 2.04 12.95
N GLU A 180 31.75 2.26 12.64
CA GLU A 180 31.06 3.52 12.93
C GLU A 180 29.60 3.30 13.30
N ILE A 181 29.12 4.05 14.30
CA ILE A 181 27.71 4.08 14.68
C ILE A 181 27.24 5.53 14.60
N ASN A 182 26.35 5.79 13.64
CA ASN A 182 25.69 7.07 13.49
C ASN A 182 24.32 7.02 14.16
N VAL A 183 24.03 7.96 15.04
CA VAL A 183 22.73 8.06 15.71
C VAL A 183 22.00 9.29 15.20
N VAL A 184 20.83 9.08 14.59
CA VAL A 184 19.95 10.16 14.14
C VAL A 184 18.75 10.22 15.08
N GLN A 185 18.61 11.38 15.72
CA GLN A 185 17.46 11.65 16.58
C GLN A 185 16.27 12.07 15.75
N LEU A 186 15.15 11.39 15.94
CA LEU A 186 13.88 11.71 15.33
C LEU A 186 12.93 12.25 16.40
N GLU A 187 12.04 13.15 16.03
CA GLU A 187 10.93 13.52 16.89
C GLU A 187 9.88 12.40 16.82
N PRO A 188 9.34 11.91 17.95
CA PRO A 188 8.37 10.80 17.93
C PRO A 188 7.18 11.08 17.01
N SER A 189 6.74 12.33 16.92
CA SER A 189 5.66 12.80 16.03
C SER A 189 6.03 12.79 14.54
N THR A 190 7.32 12.70 14.20
CA THR A 190 7.80 12.56 12.81
C THR A 190 7.82 11.11 12.34
N ILE A 191 7.70 10.15 13.27
CA ILE A 191 7.46 8.76 12.91
C ILE A 191 6.01 8.61 12.51
N VAL A 192 5.81 8.57 11.20
CA VAL A 192 4.64 7.91 10.64
C VAL A 192 4.92 6.41 10.74
N LEU A 193 4.16 5.69 11.56
CA LEU A 193 4.11 4.22 11.52
C LEU A 193 3.49 3.81 10.18
N GLY A 194 4.32 3.88 9.13
CA GLY A 194 4.07 3.33 7.82
C GLY A 194 4.83 2.03 7.72
N LEU A 195 4.17 1.00 7.18
CA LEU A 195 4.86 -0.17 6.67
C LEU A 195 6.07 0.27 5.84
N VAL A 196 7.27 -0.19 6.23
CA VAL A 196 8.44 -0.19 5.34
C VAL A 196 8.16 -1.23 4.27
N LEU A 197 7.35 -0.86 3.27
CA LEU A 197 7.31 -1.60 2.01
C LEU A 197 8.56 -1.20 1.24
N PHE A 198 9.42 -2.20 1.06
CA PHE A 198 10.55 -2.20 0.14
C PHE A 198 10.26 -1.39 -1.13
N PHE A 199 11.02 -0.33 -1.35
CA PHE A 199 11.46 0.03 -2.70
C PHE A 199 12.92 0.43 -2.63
N GLY A 200 13.78 -0.51 -3.01
CA GLY A 200 15.11 -0.18 -3.50
C GLY A 200 15.00 0.45 -4.89
N MET A 201 15.94 1.36 -5.17
CA MET A 201 16.63 1.61 -6.45
C MET A 201 15.73 1.83 -7.68
N VAL A 202 15.75 2.98 -8.36
CA VAL A 202 16.90 3.74 -8.92
C VAL A 202 16.61 5.23 -8.90
#